data_AF-A0A351SHI8-F1
#
_entry.id   AF-A0A351SHI8-F1
#
_cell.length_a   1.000
_cell.length_b   1.000
_cell.length_c   1.000
_cell.angle_alpha   90.00
_cell.angle_beta   90.00
_cell.angle_gamma   90.00
#
_symmetry.space_group_name_H-M   'P 1'
#
loop_
_entity.id
_entity.type
_entity.pdbx_description
1 polymer ?
#
loop_
_entity_poly.entity_id
_entity_poly.type
_entity_poly.pdbx_seq_one_letter_code
_entity_poly.pdbx_strand_id
1 'polypeptide(L)'
;EAALEGNTVRAFKILEGLRGEGVEPILILWALNREIRSLSEVASQVGSGQPISTALKKANVWGARQAFFRKAINRLDDTLLNNLLNHCGELELAVKGRKETPVWEALASLVMSLSGKPMPLKEI
;
A
#
# COMPACT_ATOMS: atom_id res chain seq x y z
N GLU A 1 -5.83 -4.03 5.42
CA GLU A 1 -6.40 -5.32 4.98
C GLU A 1 -7.33 -5.18 3.78
N ALA A 2 -8.40 -4.39 3.85
CA ALA A 2 -9.34 -4.20 2.73
C ALA A 2 -8.65 -3.85 1.38
N ALA A 3 -7.59 -3.04 1.40
CA ALA A 3 -6.80 -2.74 0.21
C ALA A 3 -6.05 -3.98 -0.34
N LEU A 4 -5.41 -4.76 0.54
CA LEU A 4 -4.72 -6.00 0.17
C LEU A 4 -5.69 -7.04 -0.42
N GLU A 5 -6.94 -7.07 0.07
CA GLU A 5 -7.99 -7.92 -0.49
C GLU A 5 -8.54 -7.44 -1.83
N GLY A 6 -8.30 -6.18 -2.21
CA GLY A 6 -8.89 -5.57 -3.39
C GLY A 6 -10.26 -4.97 -3.26
N ASN A 7 -10.73 -4.81 -2.04
CA ASN A 7 -12.00 -4.15 -1.82
C ASN A 7 -11.76 -2.64 -1.80
N THR A 8 -11.59 -2.03 -2.98
CA THR A 8 -11.31 -0.59 -3.12
C THR A 8 -12.38 0.27 -2.45
N VAL A 9 -13.66 -0.11 -2.59
CA VAL A 9 -14.79 0.64 -1.98
C VAL A 9 -14.69 0.61 -0.46
N ARG A 10 -14.45 -0.56 0.14
CA ARG A 10 -14.27 -0.68 1.59
C ARG A 10 -13.02 0.04 2.06
N ALA A 11 -11.91 -0.08 1.33
CA ALA A 11 -10.65 0.56 1.68
C ALA A 11 -10.77 2.10 1.66
N PHE A 12 -11.43 2.66 0.65
CA PHE A 12 -11.71 4.10 0.57
C PHE A 12 -12.66 4.56 1.67
N LYS A 13 -13.72 3.81 1.97
CA LYS A 13 -14.62 4.12 3.11
C LYS A 13 -13.89 4.13 4.45
N ILE A 14 -12.97 3.19 4.67
CA ILE A 14 -12.13 3.18 5.88
C ILE A 14 -11.25 4.44 5.93
N LEU A 15 -10.64 4.84 4.81
CA LEU A 15 -9.84 6.06 4.76
C LEU A 15 -10.66 7.31 5.09
N GLU A 16 -11.86 7.45 4.52
CA GLU A 16 -12.76 8.57 4.82
C GLU A 16 -13.24 8.55 6.27
N GLY A 17 -13.48 7.36 6.85
CA GLY A 17 -13.77 7.22 8.28
C GLY A 17 -12.63 7.73 9.15
N LEU A 18 -11.40 7.28 8.89
CA LEU A 18 -10.20 7.74 9.60
C LEU A 18 -10.00 9.27 9.48
N ARG A 19 -10.32 9.83 8.30
CA ARG A 19 -10.32 11.29 8.09
C ARG A 19 -11.36 11.98 8.97
N GLY A 20 -12.59 11.48 9.01
CA GLY A 20 -13.67 12.03 9.83
C GLY A 20 -13.40 11.91 11.33
N GLU A 21 -12.67 10.88 11.75
CA GLU A 21 -12.21 10.67 13.12
C GLU A 21 -11.03 11.56 13.51
N GLY A 22 -10.43 12.29 12.57
CA GLY A 22 -9.28 13.16 12.83
C GLY A 22 -7.96 12.41 13.00
N VAL A 23 -7.84 11.20 12.45
CA VAL A 23 -6.59 10.45 12.47
C VAL A 23 -5.55 11.16 11.62
N GLU A 24 -4.37 11.37 12.21
CA GLU A 24 -3.26 12.06 11.55
C GLU A 24 -2.78 11.33 10.29
N PRO A 25 -2.66 12.01 9.13
CA PRO A 25 -2.22 11.41 7.87
C PRO A 25 -0.90 10.65 7.96
N ILE A 26 0.03 11.09 8.81
CA ILE A 26 1.33 10.44 8.99
C ILE A 26 1.20 9.01 9.51
N LEU A 27 0.22 8.74 10.38
CA LEU A 27 -0.01 7.41 10.94
C LEU A 27 -0.58 6.46 9.89
N ILE A 28 -1.48 6.98 9.05
CA ILE A 28 -2.07 6.25 7.93
C ILE A 28 -0.99 5.93 6.90
N LEU A 29 -0.17 6.92 6.53
CA LEU A 29 0.95 6.75 5.61
C LEU A 29 1.95 5.71 6.13
N TRP A 30 2.34 5.78 7.40
CA TRP A 30 3.24 4.81 8.00
C TRP A 30 2.69 3.38 7.90
N ALA A 31 1.41 3.19 8.21
CA ALA A 31 0.77 1.88 8.13
C ALA A 31 0.73 1.36 6.68
N LEU A 32 0.38 2.20 5.71
CA LEU A 32 0.37 1.83 4.29
C LEU A 32 1.76 1.49 3.77
N ASN A 33 2.74 2.34 4.04
CA ASN A 33 4.14 2.16 3.63
C ASN A 33 4.71 0.83 4.17
N ARG A 34 4.42 0.50 5.43
CA ARG A 34 4.83 -0.79 6.01
C ARG A 34 4.26 -1.98 5.27
N GLU A 35 2.96 -1.98 4.97
CA GLU A 35 2.33 -3.09 4.23
C GLU A 35 2.84 -3.18 2.77
N ILE A 36 3.06 -2.04 2.10
CA ILE A 36 3.62 -1.99 0.74
C ILE A 36 5.05 -2.53 0.71
N ARG A 37 5.90 -2.20 1.70
CA ARG A 37 7.26 -2.73 1.82
C ARG A 37 7.27 -4.25 1.99
N SER A 38 6.44 -4.77 2.89
CA SER A 38 6.31 -6.22 3.05
C SER A 38 5.81 -6.89 1.77
N LEU A 39 4.87 -6.28 1.04
CA LEU A 39 4.41 -6.80 -0.24
C LEU A 39 5.51 -6.81 -1.30
N SER A 40 6.26 -5.71 -1.43
CA SER A 40 7.39 -5.57 -2.37
C SER A 40 8.46 -6.63 -2.11
N GLU A 41 8.79 -6.89 -0.83
CA GLU A 41 9.72 -7.94 -0.46
C GLU A 41 9.21 -9.33 -0.91
N VAL A 42 7.93 -9.64 -0.65
CA VAL A 42 7.37 -10.94 -1.05
C VAL A 42 7.30 -11.07 -2.57
N ALA A 43 6.87 -10.01 -3.26
CA ALA A 43 6.73 -9.99 -4.72
C ALA A 43 8.09 -10.19 -5.41
N SER A 44 9.13 -9.49 -4.97
CA SER A 44 10.50 -9.67 -5.46
C SER A 44 11.03 -11.09 -5.24
N GLN A 45 10.75 -11.69 -4.07
CA GLN A 45 11.15 -13.07 -3.81
C GLN A 45 10.39 -14.07 -4.71
N VAL A 46 9.09 -13.88 -4.91
CA VAL A 46 8.30 -14.71 -5.83
C VAL A 46 8.78 -14.54 -7.27
N GLY A 47 9.07 -13.31 -7.70
CA GLY A 47 9.61 -13.00 -9.03
C GLY A 47 10.98 -13.64 -9.29
N SER A 48 11.78 -13.84 -8.25
CA SER A 48 13.06 -14.58 -8.34
C SER A 48 12.89 -16.11 -8.27
N GLY A 49 11.66 -16.63 -8.32
CA GLY A 49 11.35 -18.07 -8.37
C GLY A 49 11.17 -18.72 -7.01
N GLN A 50 11.15 -17.96 -5.90
CA GLN A 50 10.88 -18.55 -4.59
C GLN A 50 9.39 -18.93 -4.43
N PRO A 51 9.08 -20.06 -3.77
CA PRO A 51 7.70 -20.37 -3.41
C PRO A 51 7.10 -19.29 -2.51
N ILE A 52 5.90 -18.82 -2.86
CA ILE A 52 5.19 -17.75 -2.13
C ILE A 52 5.06 -18.01 -0.62
N SER A 53 4.90 -19.27 -0.19
CA SER A 53 4.86 -19.63 1.23
C SER A 53 6.17 -19.33 1.97
N THR A 54 7.30 -19.52 1.29
CA THR A 54 8.63 -19.21 1.83
C THR A 54 8.87 -17.71 1.85
N ALA A 55 8.47 -17.02 0.77
CA ALA A 55 8.58 -15.57 0.67
C ALA A 55 7.78 -14.85 1.78
N LEU A 56 6.53 -15.29 2.03
CA LEU A 56 5.71 -14.77 3.12
C LEU A 56 6.35 -14.95 4.50
N LYS A 57 6.97 -16.12 4.75
CA LYS A 57 7.65 -16.37 6.03
C LYS A 57 8.86 -15.47 6.22
N LYS A 58 9.67 -15.28 5.17
CA LYS A 58 10.85 -14.40 5.19
C LYS A 58 10.49 -12.94 5.45
N ALA A 59 9.40 -12.47 4.85
CA ALA A 59 8.84 -11.14 5.09
C ALA A 59 8.07 -11.00 6.43
N ASN A 60 8.19 -11.98 7.34
CA ASN A 60 7.48 -12.03 8.63
C ASN A 60 5.93 -11.90 8.52
N VAL A 61 5.35 -12.42 7.43
CA VAL A 61 3.90 -12.45 7.20
C VAL A 61 3.33 -13.78 7.65
N TRP A 62 2.60 -13.78 8.77
CA TRP A 62 2.09 -14.99 9.41
C TRP A 62 0.56 -14.95 9.58
N GLY A 63 -0.01 -16.13 9.85
CA GLY A 63 -1.43 -16.29 10.17
C GLY A 63 -2.36 -15.75 9.08
N ALA A 64 -3.46 -15.11 9.50
CA ALA A 64 -4.50 -14.60 8.61
C ALA A 64 -3.99 -13.61 7.55
N ARG A 65 -2.89 -12.89 7.83
CA ARG A 65 -2.31 -11.91 6.88
C ARG A 65 -1.80 -12.57 5.60
N GLN A 66 -1.40 -13.84 5.65
CA GLN A 66 -0.94 -14.57 4.46
C GLN A 66 -2.02 -14.63 3.37
N ALA A 67 -3.29 -14.75 3.74
CA ALA A 67 -4.38 -14.79 2.77
C ALA A 67 -4.52 -13.46 2.00
N PHE A 68 -4.37 -12.33 2.71
CA PHE A 68 -4.43 -11.01 2.10
C PHE A 68 -3.24 -10.76 1.17
N PHE A 69 -2.03 -11.15 1.58
CA PHE A 69 -0.84 -10.99 0.75
C PHE A 69 -0.90 -11.83 -0.51
N ARG A 70 -1.39 -13.07 -0.42
CA ARG A 70 -1.58 -13.94 -1.61
C ARG A 70 -2.52 -13.32 -2.63
N LYS A 71 -3.64 -12.75 -2.17
CA LYS A 71 -4.58 -12.03 -3.05
C LYS A 71 -3.92 -10.82 -3.70
N ALA A 72 -3.16 -10.06 -2.94
CA ALA A 72 -2.47 -8.87 -3.44
C ALA A 72 -1.39 -9.20 -4.48
N ILE A 73 -0.54 -10.20 -4.23
CA ILE A 73 0.56 -10.61 -5.13
C ILE A 73 0.05 -11.14 -6.46
N ASN A 74 -1.13 -11.76 -6.49
CA ASN A 74 -1.74 -12.21 -7.74
C ASN A 74 -2.23 -11.05 -8.62
N ARG A 75 -2.21 -9.80 -8.12
CA ARG A 75 -2.75 -8.63 -8.80
C ARG A 75 -1.75 -7.49 -8.97
N LEU A 76 -0.85 -7.33 -8.00
CA LEU A 76 0.15 -6.26 -7.98
C LEU A 76 1.49 -6.83 -8.43
N ASP A 77 2.15 -6.18 -9.38
CA ASP A 77 3.49 -6.53 -9.83
C ASP A 77 4.57 -5.68 -9.11
N ASP A 78 5.83 -6.07 -9.29
CA ASP A 78 6.97 -5.38 -8.68
C ASP A 78 7.08 -3.92 -9.10
N THR A 79 6.77 -3.61 -10.35
CA THR A 79 6.80 -2.25 -10.89
C THR A 79 5.84 -1.34 -10.15
N LEU A 80 4.58 -1.77 -9.99
CA LEU A 80 3.57 -1.02 -9.26
C LEU A 80 3.96 -0.85 -7.79
N LEU A 81 4.45 -1.90 -7.14
CA LEU A 81 4.86 -1.84 -5.74
C LEU A 81 6.01 -0.84 -5.53
N ASN A 82 7.00 -0.82 -6.43
CA ASN A 82 8.08 0.17 -6.39
C ASN A 82 7.58 1.60 -6.59
N ASN A 83 6.64 1.81 -7.52
CA ASN A 83 6.01 3.11 -7.72
C ASN A 83 5.25 3.56 -6.46
N LEU A 84 4.52 2.66 -5.80
CA LEU A 84 3.84 2.95 -4.54
C LEU A 84 4.83 3.32 -3.42
N LEU A 85 5.99 2.66 -3.35
CA LEU A 85 7.03 3.00 -2.37
C LEU A 85 7.62 4.39 -2.61
N ASN A 86 7.89 4.76 -3.86
CA ASN A 86 8.36 6.10 -4.21
C ASN A 86 7.32 7.16 -3.82
N HIS A 87 6.05 6.91 -4.16
CA HIS A 87 4.94 7.80 -3.82
C HIS A 87 4.75 7.95 -2.30
N CYS A 88 4.97 6.88 -1.52
CA CYS A 88 4.99 6.97 -0.06
C CYS A 88 6.07 7.96 0.43
N GLY A 89 7.25 7.95 -0.18
CA GLY A 89 8.36 8.85 0.18
C GLY A 89 8.03 10.32 -0.13
N GLU A 90 7.45 10.60 -1.29
CA GLU A 90 6.99 11.94 -1.65
C GLU A 90 5.89 12.46 -0.71
N LEU A 91 4.93 11.59 -0.38
CA LEU A 91 3.86 11.93 0.54
C LEU A 91 4.39 12.17 1.96
N GLU A 92 5.47 11.50 2.35
CA GLU A 92 6.13 11.74 3.63
C GLU A 92 6.75 13.15 3.70
N LEU A 93 7.30 13.66 2.59
CA LEU A 93 7.77 15.04 2.49
C LEU A 93 6.61 16.03 2.58
N ALA A 94 5.50 15.74 1.87
CA ALA A 94 4.30 16.57 1.91
C ALA A 94 3.68 16.65 3.31
N VAL A 95 3.53 15.53 4.00
CA VAL A 95 3.02 15.48 5.38
C VAL A 95 3.91 16.26 6.35
N LYS A 96 5.22 16.35 6.08
CA LYS A 96 6.18 17.17 6.85
C LYS A 96 6.22 18.63 6.41
N GLY A 97 5.32 19.08 5.52
CA GLY A 97 5.25 20.45 5.01
C GLY A 97 6.38 20.82 4.05
N ARG A 98 7.11 19.85 3.49
CA ARG A 98 8.23 20.08 2.58
C ARG A 98 7.85 20.05 1.10
N LYS A 99 6.60 19.68 0.79
CA LYS A 99 6.03 19.65 -0.56
C LYS A 99 4.56 20.06 -0.47
N GLU A 100 4.12 20.91 -1.38
CA GLU A 100 2.70 21.28 -1.47
C GLU A 100 1.95 20.17 -2.19
N THR A 101 1.10 19.44 -1.46
CA THR A 101 0.39 18.28 -1.98
C THR A 101 -0.91 18.12 -1.22
N PRO A 102 -2.04 17.86 -1.89
CA PRO A 102 -3.29 17.50 -1.22
C PRO A 102 -3.15 16.10 -0.59
N VAL A 103 -2.66 16.05 0.65
CA VAL A 103 -2.26 14.81 1.34
C VAL A 103 -3.37 13.75 1.35
N TRP A 104 -4.61 14.15 1.63
CA TRP A 104 -5.74 13.21 1.67
C TRP A 104 -6.09 12.63 0.30
N GLU A 105 -5.96 13.40 -0.78
CA GLU A 105 -6.15 12.91 -2.14
C GLU A 105 -5.03 11.95 -2.55
N ALA A 106 -3.78 12.25 -2.16
CA ALA A 106 -2.65 11.37 -2.39
C ALA A 106 -2.77 10.06 -1.60
N LEU A 107 -3.23 10.09 -0.34
CA LEU A 107 -3.55 8.89 0.44
C LEU A 107 -4.66 8.07 -0.23
N ALA A 108 -5.70 8.72 -0.75
CA ALA A 108 -6.77 8.03 -1.47
C ALA A 108 -6.23 7.34 -2.73
N SER A 109 -5.41 8.02 -3.52
CA SER A 109 -4.73 7.46 -4.70
C SER A 109 -3.88 6.25 -4.33
N LEU A 110 -3.09 6.34 -3.26
CA LEU A 110 -2.26 5.24 -2.75
C LEU A 110 -3.10 4.03 -2.34
N VAL A 111 -4.20 4.24 -1.61
CA VAL A 111 -5.13 3.18 -1.19
C VAL A 111 -5.81 2.52 -2.39
N MET A 112 -6.27 3.31 -3.36
CA MET A 112 -6.92 2.79 -4.57
C MET A 112 -5.97 1.96 -5.43
N SER A 113 -4.74 2.45 -5.60
CA SER A 113 -3.68 1.79 -6.37
C SER A 113 -3.24 0.48 -5.70
N LEU A 114 -3.06 0.49 -4.37
CA LEU A 114 -2.80 -0.73 -3.59
C LEU A 114 -3.97 -1.73 -3.69
N SER A 115 -5.20 -1.23 -3.82
CA SER A 115 -6.40 -2.05 -4.03
C SER A 115 -6.55 -2.59 -5.46
N GLY A 116 -5.60 -2.32 -6.36
CA GLY A 116 -5.58 -2.88 -7.71
C GLY A 116 -6.44 -2.15 -8.73
N LYS A 117 -6.87 -0.92 -8.45
CA LYS A 117 -7.27 -0.01 -9.52
C LYS A 117 -6.05 0.82 -9.88
N PRO A 118 -5.36 0.56 -11.01
CA PRO A 118 -4.33 1.46 -11.48
C PRO A 118 -5.00 2.80 -11.82
N MET A 119 -4.95 3.73 -10.88
CA MET A 119 -5.10 5.13 -11.19
C MET A 119 -3.71 5.59 -11.63
N PRO A 120 -3.58 6.40 -12.69
CA PRO A 120 -2.31 7.10 -12.92
C PRO A 120 -2.00 7.83 -11.62
N LEU A 121 -0.90 7.45 -10.97
CA LEU A 121 -0.34 8.25 -9.89
C LEU A 121 -0.12 9.61 -10.53
N LYS A 122 -0.95 10.60 -10.19
CA LYS A 122 -0.72 11.96 -10.65
C LYS A 122 0.72 12.30 -10.26
N GLU A 123 1.51 12.78 -11.20
CA GLU A 123 2.80 13.38 -10.90
C GLU A 123 2.53 14.43 -9.82
N ILE A 124 3.05 14.19 -8.63
CA ILE A 124 3.01 15.13 -7.51
C ILE A 124 4.24 16.01 -7.62
#